data_AF-A0A815DIX3-F1
#
_entry.id   AF-A0A815DIX3-F1
#
_cell.length_a   1.000
_cell.length_b   1.000
_cell.length_c   1.000
_cell.angle_alpha   90.00
_cell.angle_beta   90.00
_cell.angle_gamma   90.00
#
_symmetry.space_group_name_H-M   'P 1'
#
loop_
_entity.id
_entity.type
_entity.pdbx_description
1 polymer ?
#
loop_
_entity_poly.entity_id
_entity_poly.type
_entity_poly.pdbx_seq_one_letter_code
_entity_poly.pdbx_strand_id
1 'polypeptide(L)'
;MKYGRKVHTKSVLADGKVLVTGGCCSAAGNSTELYDPSTGRWTTIGNLNSVRQFHTASLLPDGKVLVTGGTNTVLVLNTAELYDPSTRSWTTAGSMNNVRKFHTASVLDDGKVLVAGGENETALLKSAQLYDPSTGKWTTTGNMKYARAFHTESVLFDGNVLVTGGAPFQVECLNNAEVHDPSTSRWTTTDNLNNARPLHITSLLTDGKILVTNGEKYQVGPLKTVELYDPLTGRWTTTGNLNSARQLHTASLLPDGKVLVTGGTNNVVVLNTAELYDPSTRSWTAIGNMKYARLLHTASVLSDGKVLVTGGNGNTVILNSAELYDPSTRSWTTTGNMNYARLFHTASVLFDGTVLVTGGNNSTEILNSAELYDPSIGNWITTGNPNNARMSHTT
;
A
#
# COMPACT_ATOMS: atom_id res chain seq x y z
N MET A 1 -27.68 -0.27 -9.98
CA MET A 1 -26.35 -0.40 -9.34
C MET A 1 -25.75 0.99 -9.20
N LYS A 2 -25.50 1.48 -7.98
CA LYS A 2 -24.64 2.66 -7.80
C LYS A 2 -23.21 2.21 -8.02
N TYR A 3 -22.54 2.75 -9.04
CA TYR A 3 -21.15 2.42 -9.29
C TYR A 3 -20.27 3.10 -8.22
N GLY A 4 -19.48 2.32 -7.49
CA GLY A 4 -18.55 2.82 -6.48
C GLY A 4 -17.14 3.08 -7.06
N ARG A 5 -16.42 4.02 -6.45
CA ARG A 5 -15.03 4.39 -6.75
C ARG A 5 -14.08 3.21 -6.55
N LYS A 6 -13.15 3.00 -7.48
CA LYS A 6 -12.08 2.00 -7.35
C LYS A 6 -10.71 2.62 -7.59
N VAL A 7 -9.65 2.08 -6.99
CA VAL A 7 -8.24 2.44 -7.29
C VAL A 7 -7.93 3.90 -7.03
N HIS A 8 -8.26 4.32 -5.82
CA HIS A 8 -8.07 5.69 -5.35
C HIS A 8 -7.10 5.71 -4.18
N THR A 9 -6.49 6.86 -3.92
CA THR A 9 -5.49 6.99 -2.86
C THR A 9 -6.09 7.48 -1.56
N LYS A 10 -5.41 7.15 -0.47
CA LYS A 10 -5.75 7.58 0.89
C LYS A 10 -4.52 8.08 1.62
N SER A 11 -4.61 9.26 2.23
CA SER A 11 -3.54 9.84 3.04
C SER A 11 -4.08 10.28 4.39
N VAL A 12 -3.41 9.87 5.48
CA VAL A 12 -3.64 10.46 6.81
C VAL A 12 -2.82 11.74 6.87
N LEU A 13 -3.47 12.89 7.04
CA LEU A 13 -2.84 14.20 7.04
C LEU A 13 -2.18 14.50 8.40
N ALA A 14 -1.32 15.50 8.43
CA ALA A 14 -0.63 15.94 9.65
C ALA A 14 -1.58 16.45 10.76
N ASP A 15 -2.83 16.76 10.43
CA ASP A 15 -3.88 17.15 11.38
C ASP A 15 -4.80 15.98 11.78
N GLY A 16 -4.44 14.75 11.40
CA GLY A 16 -5.16 13.51 11.71
C GLY A 16 -6.33 13.21 10.77
N LYS A 17 -6.70 14.11 9.85
CA LYS A 17 -7.78 13.88 8.89
C LYS A 17 -7.38 12.86 7.83
N VAL A 18 -8.37 12.19 7.24
CA VAL A 18 -8.12 11.20 6.17
C VAL A 18 -8.62 11.74 4.84
N LEU A 19 -7.69 12.03 3.93
CA LEU A 19 -7.95 12.46 2.57
C LEU A 19 -8.15 11.25 1.65
N VAL A 20 -9.21 11.26 0.83
CA VAL A 20 -9.49 10.24 -0.18
C VAL A 20 -9.70 10.89 -1.54
N THR A 21 -8.89 10.52 -2.55
CA THR A 21 -8.89 11.19 -3.87
C THR A 21 -8.65 10.27 -5.07
N GLY A 22 -9.18 10.66 -6.24
CA GLY A 22 -9.08 9.95 -7.53
C GLY A 22 -9.86 8.61 -7.63
N GLY A 23 -9.42 7.70 -8.47
CA GLY A 23 -10.11 6.45 -8.78
C GLY A 23 -11.06 6.52 -9.98
N CYS A 24 -11.68 5.38 -10.30
CA CYS A 24 -12.50 5.20 -11.50
C CYS A 24 -13.97 4.90 -11.20
N CYS A 25 -14.70 4.68 -12.30
CA CYS A 25 -15.88 3.84 -12.34
C CYS A 25 -17.08 4.41 -11.57
N SER A 26 -17.09 5.71 -11.30
CA SER A 26 -18.23 6.47 -10.79
C SER A 26 -18.09 7.92 -11.28
N ALA A 27 -19.14 8.74 -11.15
CA ALA A 27 -19.07 10.19 -11.40
C ALA A 27 -18.06 10.91 -10.47
N ALA A 28 -17.47 10.20 -9.51
CA ALA A 28 -16.54 10.69 -8.51
C ALA A 28 -15.06 10.55 -8.92
N GLY A 29 -14.72 10.27 -10.19
CA GLY A 29 -13.35 9.95 -10.59
C GLY A 29 -12.30 11.04 -10.34
N ASN A 30 -12.73 12.29 -10.14
CA ASN A 30 -11.87 13.40 -9.72
C ASN A 30 -12.28 13.98 -8.36
N SER A 31 -13.31 13.46 -7.69
CA SER A 31 -13.75 14.08 -6.44
C SER A 31 -12.82 13.74 -5.28
N THR A 32 -12.82 14.60 -4.27
CA THR A 32 -12.03 14.39 -3.06
C THR A 32 -12.93 14.50 -1.84
N GLU A 33 -12.77 13.57 -0.91
CA GLU A 33 -13.51 13.55 0.34
C GLU A 33 -12.53 13.52 1.52
N LEU A 34 -12.83 14.31 2.54
CA LEU A 34 -12.02 14.44 3.75
C LEU A 34 -12.82 13.95 4.95
N TYR A 35 -12.27 13.01 5.70
CA TYR A 35 -12.81 12.55 6.96
C TYR A 35 -12.16 13.30 8.12
N ASP A 36 -12.98 13.85 9.01
CA ASP A 36 -12.54 14.49 10.25
C ASP A 36 -12.85 13.60 11.47
N PRO A 37 -11.84 12.96 12.09
CA PRO A 37 -12.04 12.10 13.24
C PRO A 37 -12.67 12.80 14.44
N SER A 38 -12.39 14.10 14.64
CA SER A 38 -12.89 14.85 15.80
C SER A 38 -14.41 15.05 15.78
N THR A 39 -15.01 14.99 14.59
CA THR A 39 -16.46 15.14 14.39
C THR A 39 -17.12 13.89 13.82
N GLY A 40 -16.33 12.90 13.39
CA GLY A 40 -16.79 11.72 12.66
C GLY A 40 -17.42 12.05 11.30
N ARG A 41 -17.16 13.22 10.70
CA ARG A 41 -17.85 13.68 9.48
C ARG A 41 -16.99 13.56 8.23
N TRP A 42 -17.65 13.22 7.12
CA TRP A 42 -17.07 13.34 5.77
C TRP A 42 -17.51 14.64 5.12
N THR A 43 -16.55 15.32 4.50
CA THR A 43 -16.80 16.55 3.73
C THR A 43 -16.26 16.39 2.32
N THR A 44 -17.07 16.68 1.31
CA THR A 44 -16.58 16.83 -0.07
C THR A 44 -15.80 18.14 -0.16
N ILE A 45 -14.57 18.07 -0.68
CA ILE A 45 -13.70 19.25 -0.88
C ILE A 45 -13.42 19.46 -2.37
N GLY A 46 -12.51 20.37 -2.71
CA GLY A 46 -12.11 20.61 -4.09
C GLY A 46 -11.77 19.32 -4.85
N ASN A 47 -12.18 19.27 -6.11
CA ASN A 47 -11.90 18.14 -6.99
C ASN A 47 -10.49 18.25 -7.60
N LEU A 48 -9.92 17.12 -7.96
CA LEU A 48 -8.79 17.07 -8.90
C LEU A 48 -9.23 17.71 -10.23
N ASN A 49 -8.28 18.39 -10.87
CA ASN A 49 -8.43 18.96 -12.21
C ASN A 49 -8.56 17.86 -13.26
N SER A 50 -7.89 16.71 -13.06
CA SER A 50 -8.03 15.53 -13.91
C SER A 50 -8.55 14.34 -13.12
N VAL A 51 -9.56 13.66 -13.68
CA VAL A 51 -9.92 12.30 -13.25
C VAL A 51 -8.70 11.42 -13.41
N ARG A 52 -8.37 10.59 -12.41
CA ARG A 52 -7.21 9.70 -12.48
C ARG A 52 -7.41 8.48 -11.60
N GLN A 53 -7.00 7.31 -12.10
CA GLN A 53 -6.84 6.06 -11.35
C GLN A 53 -5.42 5.51 -11.56
N PHE A 54 -4.97 4.58 -10.72
CA PHE A 54 -3.60 4.03 -10.75
C PHE A 54 -2.50 5.12 -10.60
N HIS A 55 -2.86 6.24 -9.97
CA HIS A 55 -1.93 7.27 -9.53
C HIS A 55 -1.38 6.93 -8.15
N THR A 56 -0.29 7.59 -7.77
CA THR A 56 0.29 7.56 -6.42
C THR A 56 -0.07 8.84 -5.67
N ALA A 57 -0.14 8.79 -4.35
CA ALA A 57 -0.27 9.98 -3.50
C ALA A 57 0.84 10.01 -2.44
N SER A 58 1.55 11.13 -2.35
CA SER A 58 2.68 11.33 -1.45
C SER A 58 2.36 12.47 -0.48
N LEU A 59 2.29 12.17 0.83
CA LEU A 59 2.18 13.19 1.87
C LEU A 59 3.55 13.85 2.06
N LEU A 60 3.64 15.13 1.74
CA LEU A 60 4.87 15.92 1.81
C LEU A 60 5.15 16.39 3.25
N PRO A 61 6.40 16.75 3.57
CA PRO A 61 6.77 17.24 4.92
C PRO A 61 6.01 18.49 5.36
N ASP A 62 5.54 19.31 4.41
CA ASP A 62 4.74 20.51 4.68
C ASP A 62 3.23 20.22 4.87
N GLY A 63 2.85 18.93 4.87
CA GLY A 63 1.48 18.46 5.05
C GLY A 63 0.63 18.43 3.77
N LYS A 64 1.16 18.91 2.63
CA LYS A 64 0.45 18.83 1.34
C LYS A 64 0.48 17.41 0.78
N VAL A 65 -0.45 17.08 -0.12
CA VAL A 65 -0.48 15.77 -0.78
C VAL A 65 -0.24 15.94 -2.27
N LEU A 66 0.87 15.39 -2.77
CA LEU A 66 1.18 15.34 -4.19
C LEU A 66 0.57 14.09 -4.81
N VAL A 67 -0.20 14.26 -5.88
CA VAL A 67 -0.72 13.17 -6.69
C VAL A 67 -0.09 13.19 -8.07
N THR A 68 0.44 12.05 -8.54
CA THR A 68 1.21 11.98 -9.80
C THR A 68 0.72 10.86 -10.71
N GLY A 69 0.69 11.15 -12.01
CA GLY A 69 0.40 10.17 -13.07
C GLY A 69 -0.99 9.52 -12.96
N GLY A 70 -1.05 8.25 -13.34
CA GLY A 70 -2.29 7.47 -13.45
C GLY A 70 -2.89 7.56 -14.85
N THR A 71 -4.17 7.23 -14.98
CA THR A 71 -4.90 7.28 -16.25
C THR A 71 -6.31 7.80 -16.03
N ASN A 72 -6.81 8.57 -16.99
CA ASN A 72 -8.22 8.96 -17.05
C ASN A 72 -8.98 8.01 -17.98
N THR A 73 -10.17 8.39 -18.46
CA THR A 73 -10.96 7.55 -19.38
C THR A 73 -10.40 7.46 -20.81
N VAL A 74 -9.35 8.23 -21.13
CA VAL A 74 -8.83 8.42 -22.50
C VAL A 74 -7.31 8.22 -22.58
N LEU A 75 -6.54 8.76 -21.62
CA LEU A 75 -5.08 8.90 -21.69
C LEU A 75 -4.40 8.37 -20.43
N VAL A 76 -3.15 7.92 -20.58
CA VAL A 76 -2.22 7.86 -19.45
C VAL A 76 -1.73 9.28 -19.16
N LEU A 77 -1.59 9.64 -17.90
CA LEU A 77 -1.28 10.99 -17.46
C LEU A 77 0.20 11.11 -17.09
N ASN A 78 0.79 12.25 -17.42
CA ASN A 78 2.06 12.72 -16.85
C ASN A 78 1.86 13.89 -15.88
N THR A 79 0.63 14.38 -15.72
CA THR A 79 0.33 15.54 -14.87
C THR A 79 0.39 15.19 -13.39
N ALA A 80 0.76 16.19 -12.59
CA ALA A 80 0.72 16.13 -11.15
C ALA A 80 -0.15 17.26 -10.57
N GLU A 81 -0.74 17.00 -9.41
CA GLU A 81 -1.59 17.94 -8.68
C GLU A 81 -1.24 17.92 -7.20
N LEU A 82 -1.33 19.07 -6.56
CA LEU A 82 -0.98 19.27 -5.15
C LEU A 82 -2.22 19.69 -4.37
N TYR A 83 -2.55 18.94 -3.33
CA TYR A 83 -3.59 19.31 -2.38
C TYR A 83 -3.00 20.10 -1.22
N ASP A 84 -3.56 21.26 -0.96
CA ASP A 84 -3.24 22.08 0.21
C ASP A 84 -4.36 21.96 1.27
N PRO A 85 -4.10 21.33 2.43
CA PRO A 85 -5.08 21.20 3.51
C PRO A 85 -5.55 22.54 4.10
N SER A 86 -4.71 23.58 4.05
CA SER A 86 -5.02 24.89 4.65
C SER A 86 -6.09 25.64 3.85
N THR A 87 -6.06 25.51 2.52
CA THR A 87 -7.04 26.12 1.61
C THR A 87 -8.11 25.13 1.14
N ARG A 88 -7.91 23.83 1.39
CA ARG A 88 -8.76 22.71 0.93
C ARG A 88 -8.94 22.68 -0.58
N SER A 89 -7.90 23.06 -1.33
CA SER A 89 -7.92 23.18 -2.79
C SER A 89 -6.79 22.39 -3.46
N TRP A 90 -7.00 22.05 -4.73
CA TRP A 90 -5.98 21.47 -5.59
C TRP A 90 -5.37 22.51 -6.51
N THR A 91 -4.05 22.45 -6.70
CA THR A 91 -3.32 23.23 -7.70
C THR A 91 -2.53 22.31 -8.63
N THR A 92 -2.21 22.76 -9.84
CA THR A 92 -1.32 22.01 -10.74
C THR A 92 0.10 22.00 -10.17
N ALA A 93 0.80 20.87 -10.31
CA ALA A 93 2.16 20.67 -9.82
C ALA A 93 3.15 20.34 -10.96
N GLY A 94 2.86 20.86 -12.15
CA GLY A 94 3.61 20.56 -13.37
C GLY A 94 3.34 19.16 -13.92
N SER A 95 4.20 18.73 -14.85
CA SER A 95 4.08 17.46 -15.55
C SER A 95 5.42 16.75 -15.66
N MET A 96 5.38 15.44 -15.59
CA MET A 96 6.51 14.57 -15.89
C MET A 96 6.80 14.51 -17.39
N ASN A 97 8.02 14.11 -17.79
CA ASN A 97 8.36 13.99 -19.21
C ASN A 97 7.65 12.81 -19.90
N ASN A 98 7.30 11.77 -19.14
CA ASN A 98 6.62 10.58 -19.65
C ASN A 98 5.30 10.38 -18.90
N VAL A 99 4.26 10.04 -19.64
CA VAL A 99 3.00 9.56 -19.08
C VAL A 99 3.23 8.22 -18.40
N ARG A 100 2.65 8.01 -17.22
CA ARG A 100 2.83 6.76 -16.47
C ARG A 100 1.65 6.43 -15.58
N LYS A 101 1.37 5.13 -15.46
CA LYS A 101 0.52 4.51 -14.44
C LYS A 101 1.25 3.28 -13.87
N PHE A 102 0.80 2.78 -12.72
CA PHE A 102 1.46 1.65 -12.01
C PHE A 102 2.93 1.89 -11.66
N HIS A 103 3.32 3.16 -11.56
CA HIS A 103 4.60 3.61 -11.04
C HIS A 103 4.60 3.64 -9.52
N THR A 104 5.78 3.79 -8.92
CA THR A 104 5.96 4.04 -7.50
C THR A 104 6.32 5.50 -7.26
N ALA A 105 6.04 6.00 -6.05
CA ALA A 105 6.49 7.31 -5.62
C ALA A 105 6.82 7.33 -4.12
N SER A 106 8.01 7.79 -3.77
CA SER A 106 8.46 7.93 -2.38
C SER A 106 8.93 9.34 -2.07
N VAL A 107 8.58 9.81 -0.87
CA VAL A 107 9.12 11.05 -0.30
C VAL A 107 10.49 10.74 0.28
N LEU A 108 11.49 11.52 -0.13
CA LEU A 108 12.88 11.39 0.30
C LEU A 108 13.14 12.25 1.54
N ASP A 109 14.29 12.04 2.19
CA ASP A 109 14.69 12.76 3.41
C ASP A 109 14.77 14.28 3.21
N ASP A 110 15.10 14.73 2.00
CA ASP A 110 15.14 16.15 1.64
C ASP A 110 13.76 16.73 1.24
N GLY A 111 12.70 15.94 1.36
CA GLY A 111 11.32 16.28 1.04
C GLY A 111 10.96 16.17 -0.44
N LYS A 112 11.90 15.86 -1.34
CA LYS A 112 11.58 15.61 -2.75
C LYS A 112 10.80 14.32 -2.92
N VAL A 113 10.10 14.17 -4.04
CA VAL A 113 9.39 12.94 -4.38
C VAL A 113 10.04 12.27 -5.58
N LEU A 114 10.62 11.09 -5.38
CA LEU A 114 11.07 10.24 -6.48
C LEU A 114 9.85 9.54 -7.08
N VAL A 115 9.74 9.55 -8.40
CA VAL A 115 8.72 8.81 -9.15
C VAL A 115 9.41 7.91 -10.17
N ALA A 116 9.27 6.59 -10.03
CA ALA A 116 10.01 5.62 -10.83
C ALA A 116 9.12 4.61 -11.57
N GLY A 117 9.54 4.26 -12.79
CA GLY A 117 8.95 3.20 -13.59
C GLY A 117 7.47 3.42 -13.95
N GLY A 118 6.69 2.34 -13.95
CA GLY A 118 5.33 2.30 -14.47
C GLY A 118 5.30 1.99 -15.97
N GLU A 119 4.13 2.18 -16.58
CA GLU A 119 3.90 1.97 -18.01
C GLU A 119 3.16 3.14 -18.65
N ASN A 120 3.44 3.38 -19.92
CA ASN A 120 2.65 4.25 -20.79
C ASN A 120 1.71 3.39 -21.65
N GLU A 121 1.16 3.95 -22.74
CA GLU A 121 0.25 3.25 -23.63
C GLU A 121 0.89 2.08 -24.40
N THR A 122 2.22 2.07 -24.56
CA THR A 122 2.92 1.15 -25.47
C THR A 122 4.05 0.35 -24.82
N ALA A 123 4.57 0.79 -23.68
CA ALA A 123 5.79 0.24 -23.08
C ALA A 123 5.89 0.52 -21.58
N LEU A 124 6.68 -0.32 -20.92
CA LEU A 124 7.19 -0.06 -19.58
C LEU A 124 8.24 1.04 -19.61
N LEU A 125 8.36 1.74 -18.49
CA LEU A 125 9.32 2.82 -18.32
C LEU A 125 10.49 2.38 -17.45
N LYS A 126 11.69 2.77 -17.89
CA LYS A 126 12.91 2.78 -17.07
C LYS A 126 13.24 4.15 -16.50
N SER A 127 12.46 5.17 -16.86
CA SER A 127 12.69 6.55 -16.45
C SER A 127 12.18 6.81 -15.05
N ALA A 128 12.90 7.66 -14.34
CA ALA A 128 12.48 8.22 -13.06
C ALA A 128 12.71 9.73 -13.06
N GLN A 129 11.97 10.41 -12.18
CA GLN A 129 12.05 11.86 -12.02
C GLN A 129 11.85 12.25 -10.56
N LEU A 130 12.41 13.40 -10.19
CA LEU A 130 12.24 14.02 -8.89
C LEU A 130 11.31 15.22 -9.01
N TYR A 131 10.35 15.32 -8.08
CA TYR A 131 9.60 16.54 -7.83
C TYR A 131 10.17 17.26 -6.62
N ASP A 132 10.52 18.54 -6.78
CA ASP A 132 10.95 19.39 -5.70
C ASP A 132 9.79 20.29 -5.24
N PRO A 133 9.18 20.03 -4.06
CA PRO A 133 8.05 20.82 -3.58
C PRO A 133 8.40 22.25 -3.21
N SER A 134 9.68 22.56 -2.93
CA SER A 134 10.11 23.92 -2.61
C SER A 134 10.13 24.84 -3.84
N THR A 135 10.28 24.25 -5.04
CA THR A 135 10.33 24.99 -6.31
C THR A 135 9.18 24.68 -7.25
N GLY A 136 8.42 23.61 -6.99
CA GLY A 136 7.38 23.09 -7.87
C GLY A 136 7.93 22.50 -9.17
N LYS A 137 9.23 22.21 -9.26
CA LYS A 137 9.89 21.76 -10.50
C LYS A 137 10.10 20.25 -10.52
N TRP A 138 10.03 19.70 -11.74
CA TRP A 138 10.41 18.33 -12.04
C TRP A 138 11.82 18.28 -12.64
N THR A 139 12.65 17.35 -12.17
CA THR A 139 13.97 17.09 -12.73
C THR A 139 14.11 15.62 -13.09
N THR A 140 14.82 15.34 -14.18
CA THR A 140 15.13 13.97 -14.59
C THR A 140 16.26 13.40 -13.75
N THR A 141 16.13 12.15 -13.33
CA THR A 141 17.25 11.38 -12.78
C THR A 141 17.98 10.64 -13.90
N GLY A 142 18.99 9.83 -13.56
CA GLY A 142 19.40 8.72 -14.41
C GLY A 142 18.24 7.74 -14.68
N ASN A 143 18.43 6.83 -15.63
CA ASN A 143 17.47 5.75 -15.88
C ASN A 143 17.87 4.48 -15.13
N MET A 144 16.87 3.71 -14.70
CA MET A 144 17.05 2.31 -14.36
C MET A 144 17.59 1.54 -15.59
N LYS A 145 18.28 0.44 -15.35
CA LYS A 145 18.70 -0.52 -16.37
C LYS A 145 17.50 -1.30 -16.92
N TYR A 146 16.55 -1.66 -16.06
CA TYR A 146 15.37 -2.44 -16.42
C TYR A 146 14.10 -1.60 -16.30
N ALA A 147 13.26 -1.64 -17.34
CA ALA A 147 11.94 -1.03 -17.28
C ALA A 147 10.99 -1.90 -16.44
N ARG A 148 10.18 -1.28 -15.57
CA ARG A 148 9.36 -2.01 -14.58
C ARG A 148 8.06 -1.30 -14.25
N ALA A 149 7.00 -2.07 -14.01
CA ALA A 149 5.73 -1.64 -13.41
C ALA A 149 5.33 -2.67 -12.32
N PHE A 150 4.43 -2.30 -11.41
CA PHE A 150 4.01 -3.16 -10.29
C PHE A 150 5.17 -3.63 -9.38
N HIS A 151 6.24 -2.84 -9.36
CA HIS A 151 7.40 -3.04 -8.50
C HIS A 151 7.15 -2.35 -7.15
N THR A 152 8.00 -2.61 -6.18
CA THR A 152 8.02 -1.87 -4.92
C THR A 152 9.19 -0.89 -4.93
N GLU A 153 9.01 0.20 -4.20
CA GLU A 153 10.03 1.22 -3.94
C GLU A 153 10.17 1.34 -2.41
N SER A 154 11.39 1.40 -1.91
CA SER A 154 11.67 1.45 -0.48
C SER A 154 12.83 2.41 -0.21
N VAL A 155 12.53 3.49 0.52
CA VAL A 155 13.55 4.41 1.03
C VAL A 155 14.31 3.72 2.16
N LEU A 156 15.62 3.65 2.02
CA LEU A 156 16.55 3.00 2.94
C LEU A 156 17.01 4.00 4.01
N PHE A 157 17.58 3.50 5.12
CA PHE A 157 18.06 4.36 6.22
C PHE A 157 19.22 5.28 5.85
N ASP A 158 19.93 5.00 4.75
CA ASP A 158 20.98 5.85 4.21
C ASP A 158 20.46 6.90 3.21
N GLY A 159 19.13 7.00 3.03
CA GLY A 159 18.47 7.90 2.09
C GLY A 159 18.44 7.40 0.65
N ASN A 160 19.10 6.28 0.33
CA ASN A 160 19.01 5.65 -0.98
C ASN A 160 17.64 5.00 -1.18
N VAL A 161 17.25 4.75 -2.43
CA VAL A 161 15.95 4.14 -2.75
C VAL A 161 16.11 2.84 -3.51
N LEU A 162 15.67 1.74 -2.91
CA LEU A 162 15.62 0.43 -3.57
C LEU A 162 14.34 0.32 -4.41
N VAL A 163 14.48 -0.04 -5.68
CA VAL A 163 13.38 -0.56 -6.50
C VAL A 163 13.60 -2.03 -6.77
N THR A 164 12.56 -2.85 -6.59
CA THR A 164 12.71 -4.31 -6.71
C THR A 164 11.52 -4.97 -7.38
N GLY A 165 11.82 -6.01 -8.17
CA GLY A 165 10.84 -6.82 -8.88
C GLY A 165 9.98 -6.03 -9.87
N GLY A 166 8.71 -6.42 -9.96
CA GLY A 166 7.75 -5.92 -10.94
C GLY A 166 7.54 -6.87 -12.11
N ALA A 167 6.48 -6.64 -12.88
CA ALA A 167 6.17 -7.43 -14.07
C ALA A 167 6.14 -6.55 -15.31
N PRO A 168 6.81 -6.96 -16.40
CA PRO A 168 6.39 -6.57 -17.73
C PRO A 168 5.00 -7.16 -18.04
N PHE A 169 4.09 -6.35 -18.60
CA PHE A 169 2.82 -6.87 -19.09
C PHE A 169 3.11 -7.98 -20.13
N GLN A 170 2.56 -9.17 -19.92
CA GLN A 170 2.71 -10.35 -20.81
C GLN A 170 4.13 -10.97 -20.95
N VAL A 171 5.10 -10.65 -20.08
CA VAL A 171 6.46 -11.24 -20.12
C VAL A 171 6.91 -11.71 -18.72
N GLU A 172 8.04 -12.42 -18.64
CA GLU A 172 8.66 -12.89 -17.40
C GLU A 172 8.81 -11.81 -16.34
N CYS A 173 8.39 -12.11 -15.11
CA CYS A 173 8.55 -11.22 -13.97
C CYS A 173 10.03 -10.87 -13.74
N LEU A 174 10.31 -9.69 -13.20
CA LEU A 174 11.67 -9.29 -12.87
C LEU A 174 12.09 -9.87 -11.51
N ASN A 175 13.32 -10.35 -11.45
CA ASN A 175 14.05 -10.68 -10.23
C ASN A 175 15.20 -9.71 -9.97
N ASN A 176 15.34 -8.64 -10.75
CA ASN A 176 16.38 -7.65 -10.54
C ASN A 176 15.91 -6.52 -9.62
N ALA A 177 16.88 -5.95 -8.91
CA ALA A 177 16.69 -4.79 -8.07
C ALA A 177 17.80 -3.76 -8.32
N GLU A 178 17.45 -2.49 -8.17
CA GLU A 178 18.32 -1.36 -8.44
C GLU A 178 18.18 -0.34 -7.32
N VAL A 179 19.25 0.40 -7.04
CA VAL A 179 19.27 1.44 -6.02
C VAL A 179 19.48 2.78 -6.69
N HIS A 180 18.63 3.74 -6.34
CA HIS A 180 18.80 5.15 -6.66
C HIS A 180 19.54 5.85 -5.52
N ASP A 181 20.60 6.57 -5.87
CA ASP A 181 21.25 7.54 -4.99
C ASP A 181 20.75 8.94 -5.33
N PRO A 182 19.92 9.57 -4.46
CA PRO A 182 19.38 10.90 -4.71
C PRO A 182 20.45 11.99 -4.82
N SER A 183 21.58 11.84 -4.11
CA SER A 183 22.64 12.85 -4.07
C SER A 183 23.39 12.98 -5.41
N THR A 184 23.49 11.86 -6.15
CA THR A 184 24.13 11.82 -7.46
C THR A 184 23.14 11.63 -8.61
N SER A 185 21.86 11.41 -8.30
CA SER A 185 20.81 11.04 -9.24
C SER A 185 21.13 9.77 -10.06
N ARG A 186 22.01 8.91 -9.55
CA ARG A 186 22.47 7.70 -10.25
C ARG A 186 21.66 6.47 -9.86
N TRP A 187 21.54 5.54 -10.80
CA TRP A 187 21.00 4.21 -10.57
C TRP A 187 22.11 3.17 -10.66
N THR A 188 22.12 2.24 -9.72
CA THR A 188 23.09 1.13 -9.66
C THR A 188 22.36 -0.19 -9.50
N THR A 189 22.77 -1.20 -10.26
CA THR A 189 22.23 -2.56 -10.11
C THR A 189 22.76 -3.22 -8.85
N THR A 190 21.90 -3.96 -8.16
CA THR A 190 22.27 -4.84 -7.04
C THR A 190 22.42 -6.28 -7.51
N ASP A 191 22.68 -7.23 -6.60
CA ASP A 191 22.43 -8.64 -6.87
C ASP A 191 20.96 -8.88 -7.24
N ASN A 192 20.66 -10.01 -7.88
CA ASN A 192 19.28 -10.38 -8.21
C ASN A 192 18.65 -11.20 -7.07
N LEU A 193 17.33 -11.07 -6.94
CA LEU A 193 16.51 -12.05 -6.23
C LEU A 193 16.66 -13.42 -6.92
N ASN A 194 16.58 -14.47 -6.12
CA ASN A 194 16.54 -15.85 -6.57
C ASN A 194 15.24 -16.16 -7.31
N ASN A 195 14.14 -15.50 -6.92
CA ASN A 195 12.84 -15.66 -7.55
C ASN A 195 12.33 -14.31 -8.04
N ALA A 196 11.84 -14.29 -9.27
CA ALA A 196 11.15 -13.14 -9.83
C ALA A 196 9.78 -12.93 -9.16
N ARG A 197 9.45 -11.68 -8.82
CA ARG A 197 8.28 -11.36 -7.97
C ARG A 197 7.60 -10.06 -8.39
N PRO A 198 6.41 -10.10 -9.01
CA PRO A 198 5.51 -8.95 -9.03
C PRO A 198 4.60 -8.96 -7.81
N LEU A 199 4.01 -7.80 -7.46
CA LEU A 199 2.99 -7.67 -6.42
C LEU A 199 3.42 -8.23 -5.04
N HIS A 200 4.73 -8.25 -4.79
CA HIS A 200 5.27 -8.65 -3.50
C HIS A 200 5.17 -7.50 -2.49
N ILE A 201 5.38 -7.82 -1.21
CA ILE A 201 5.38 -6.83 -0.13
C ILE A 201 6.82 -6.67 0.34
N THR A 202 7.27 -5.42 0.46
CA THR A 202 8.52 -5.09 1.14
C THR A 202 8.25 -4.65 2.57
N SER A 203 9.13 -5.03 3.49
CA SER A 203 9.15 -4.53 4.87
C SER A 203 10.57 -4.06 5.19
N LEU A 204 10.72 -2.77 5.47
CA LEU A 204 11.96 -2.20 6.00
C LEU A 204 12.10 -2.60 7.46
N LEU A 205 13.10 -3.42 7.76
CA LEU A 205 13.36 -3.94 9.09
C LEU A 205 14.10 -2.91 9.95
N THR A 206 14.08 -3.11 11.26
CA THR A 206 14.74 -2.23 12.24
C THR A 206 16.27 -2.20 12.10
N ASP A 207 16.86 -3.18 11.41
CA ASP A 207 18.29 -3.24 11.10
C ASP A 207 18.65 -2.67 9.71
N GLY A 208 17.68 -2.03 9.04
CA GLY A 208 17.85 -1.38 7.74
C GLY A 208 17.71 -2.31 6.53
N LYS A 209 17.53 -3.62 6.73
CA LYS A 209 17.36 -4.57 5.63
C LYS A 209 15.93 -4.56 5.10
N ILE A 210 15.76 -4.94 3.82
CA ILE A 210 14.42 -5.09 3.23
C ILE A 210 14.07 -6.57 3.17
N LEU A 211 13.03 -6.96 3.91
CA LEU A 211 12.40 -8.28 3.77
C LEU A 211 11.38 -8.22 2.63
N VAL A 212 11.52 -9.11 1.65
CA VAL A 212 10.53 -9.33 0.60
C VAL A 212 9.75 -10.59 0.91
N THR A 213 8.48 -10.42 1.26
CA THR A 213 7.52 -11.51 1.37
C THR A 213 6.62 -11.51 0.13
N ASN A 214 6.01 -12.66 -0.15
CA ASN A 214 5.08 -12.83 -1.27
C ASN A 214 5.72 -12.83 -2.67
N GLY A 215 4.84 -13.09 -3.63
CA GLY A 215 4.99 -12.95 -5.07
C GLY A 215 4.03 -13.94 -5.72
N GLU A 216 3.31 -13.50 -6.73
CA GLU A 216 2.60 -14.41 -7.64
C GLU A 216 3.43 -14.48 -8.93
N LYS A 217 3.97 -15.66 -9.24
CA LYS A 217 4.61 -15.86 -10.53
C LYS A 217 3.54 -16.29 -11.54
N TYR A 218 3.41 -15.55 -12.63
CA TYR A 218 2.48 -15.87 -13.71
C TYR A 218 2.63 -17.35 -14.12
N GLN A 219 1.51 -18.06 -14.19
CA GLN A 219 1.41 -19.51 -14.47
C GLN A 219 2.03 -20.48 -13.45
N VAL A 220 2.71 -20.00 -12.41
CA VAL A 220 3.26 -20.84 -11.31
C VAL A 220 2.41 -20.72 -10.05
N GLY A 221 1.87 -19.53 -9.78
CA GLY A 221 1.05 -19.25 -8.61
C GLY A 221 1.82 -18.64 -7.43
N PRO A 222 1.24 -18.69 -6.22
CA PRO A 222 1.80 -18.06 -5.03
C PRO A 222 3.17 -18.64 -4.65
N LEU A 223 4.04 -17.78 -4.12
CA LEU A 223 5.35 -18.18 -3.61
C LEU A 223 5.33 -18.32 -2.08
N LYS A 224 6.14 -19.26 -1.58
CA LYS A 224 6.48 -19.38 -0.14
C LYS A 224 7.87 -18.87 0.21
N THR A 225 8.68 -18.62 -0.81
CA THR A 225 10.06 -18.16 -0.65
C THR A 225 10.07 -16.71 -0.19
N VAL A 226 11.03 -16.36 0.65
CA VAL A 226 11.20 -15.03 1.23
C VAL A 226 12.68 -14.66 1.14
N GLU A 227 12.96 -13.43 0.76
CA GLU A 227 14.33 -12.98 0.49
C GLU A 227 14.60 -11.67 1.23
N LEU A 228 15.85 -11.50 1.66
CA LEU A 228 16.32 -10.36 2.45
C LEU A 228 17.41 -9.62 1.66
N TYR A 229 17.20 -8.33 1.45
CA TYR A 229 18.19 -7.44 0.87
C TYR A 229 18.99 -6.74 1.96
N ASP A 230 20.32 -6.80 1.84
CA ASP A 230 21.24 -6.07 2.70
C ASP A 230 21.80 -4.86 1.95
N PRO A 231 21.40 -3.61 2.30
CA PRO A 231 21.84 -2.41 1.60
C PRO A 231 23.33 -2.14 1.74
N LEU A 232 23.99 -2.63 2.81
CA LEU A 232 25.43 -2.42 3.01
C LEU A 232 26.29 -3.19 2.02
N THR A 233 25.77 -4.35 1.56
CA THR A 233 26.50 -5.23 0.64
C THR A 233 25.89 -5.27 -0.76
N GLY A 234 24.67 -4.77 -0.92
CA GLY A 234 23.90 -4.88 -2.16
C GLY A 234 23.45 -6.30 -2.49
N ARG A 235 23.50 -7.23 -1.52
CA ARG A 235 23.26 -8.67 -1.74
C ARG A 235 21.87 -9.09 -1.31
N TRP A 236 21.32 -10.04 -2.05
CA TRP A 236 20.11 -10.76 -1.68
C TRP A 236 20.45 -12.11 -1.05
N THR A 237 19.75 -12.45 0.02
CA THR A 237 19.88 -13.75 0.68
C THR A 237 18.51 -14.37 0.86
N THR A 238 18.42 -15.70 0.70
CA THR A 238 17.20 -16.41 1.09
C THR A 238 17.07 -16.40 2.60
N THR A 239 15.86 -16.17 3.07
CA THR A 239 15.48 -16.48 4.44
C THR A 239 14.82 -17.86 4.46
N GLY A 240 14.48 -18.40 5.63
CA GLY A 240 13.57 -19.54 5.67
C GLY A 240 12.31 -19.31 4.82
N ASN A 241 11.60 -20.38 4.46
CA ASN A 241 10.36 -20.25 3.70
C ASN A 241 9.16 -20.14 4.65
N LEU A 242 8.09 -19.51 4.16
CA LEU A 242 6.76 -19.71 4.73
C LEU A 242 6.36 -21.18 4.61
N ASN A 243 5.58 -21.68 5.57
CA ASN A 243 5.05 -23.04 5.55
C ASN A 243 4.05 -23.25 4.40
N SER A 244 3.28 -22.21 4.08
CA SER A 244 2.36 -22.20 2.93
C SER A 244 2.70 -21.07 1.98
N ALA A 245 2.76 -21.40 0.69
CA ALA A 245 2.77 -20.39 -0.36
C ALA A 245 1.47 -19.58 -0.27
N ARG A 246 1.55 -18.27 -0.38
CA ARG A 246 0.37 -17.41 -0.17
C ARG A 246 0.47 -16.11 -0.93
N GLN A 247 -0.67 -15.63 -1.43
CA GLN A 247 -0.85 -14.30 -1.99
C GLN A 247 -2.02 -13.57 -1.33
N LEU A 248 -2.14 -12.25 -1.56
CA LEU A 248 -3.20 -11.41 -1.00
C LEU A 248 -3.31 -11.46 0.53
N HIS A 249 -2.16 -11.70 1.17
CA HIS A 249 -1.97 -11.65 2.62
C HIS A 249 -1.53 -10.23 3.03
N THR A 250 -1.41 -10.04 4.34
CA THR A 250 -0.81 -8.82 4.91
C THR A 250 0.51 -9.18 5.58
N ALA A 251 1.45 -8.24 5.58
CA ALA A 251 2.69 -8.30 6.36
C ALA A 251 2.76 -7.05 7.25
N SER A 252 2.98 -7.24 8.55
CA SER A 252 3.02 -6.18 9.54
C SER A 252 4.34 -6.21 10.29
N LEU A 253 5.12 -5.12 10.22
CA LEU A 253 6.29 -4.92 11.07
C LEU A 253 5.82 -4.60 12.49
N LEU A 254 6.23 -5.41 13.46
CA LEU A 254 5.88 -5.26 14.87
C LEU A 254 6.88 -4.34 15.59
N PRO A 255 6.51 -3.76 16.75
CA PRO A 255 7.43 -2.92 17.53
C PRO A 255 8.72 -3.61 17.98
N ASP A 256 8.70 -4.95 18.09
CA ASP A 256 9.88 -5.75 18.43
C ASP A 256 10.78 -6.10 17.22
N GLY A 257 10.49 -5.52 16.05
CA GLY A 257 11.24 -5.71 14.81
C GLY A 257 10.87 -6.97 14.01
N LYS A 258 9.98 -7.82 14.52
CA LYS A 258 9.52 -9.02 13.80
C LYS A 258 8.49 -8.66 12.73
N VAL A 259 8.34 -9.52 11.73
CA VAL A 259 7.33 -9.34 10.67
C VAL A 259 6.27 -10.43 10.79
N LEU A 260 5.03 -10.02 11.05
CA LEU A 260 3.86 -10.90 11.09
C LEU A 260 3.22 -10.99 9.72
N VAL A 261 3.12 -12.21 9.17
CA VAL A 261 2.39 -12.51 7.93
C VAL A 261 1.08 -13.22 8.25
N THR A 262 -0.05 -12.72 7.73
CA THR A 262 -1.39 -13.25 8.07
C THR A 262 -2.29 -13.46 6.86
N GLY A 263 -2.97 -14.61 6.83
CA GLY A 263 -4.03 -14.92 5.86
C GLY A 263 -3.54 -15.06 4.42
N GLY A 264 -4.38 -14.68 3.47
CA GLY A 264 -4.15 -14.86 2.04
C GLY A 264 -4.69 -16.19 1.50
N THR A 265 -4.27 -16.56 0.30
CA THR A 265 -4.68 -17.83 -0.36
C THR A 265 -3.48 -18.51 -1.01
N ASN A 266 -3.48 -19.85 -1.00
CA ASN A 266 -2.50 -20.68 -1.70
C ASN A 266 -3.03 -21.22 -3.05
N ASN A 267 -4.09 -20.61 -3.59
CA ASN A 267 -4.89 -21.04 -4.74
C ASN A 267 -5.71 -22.33 -4.56
N VAL A 268 -5.62 -22.99 -3.40
CA VAL A 268 -6.47 -24.14 -3.05
C VAL A 268 -7.46 -23.76 -1.95
N VAL A 269 -6.99 -23.07 -0.92
CA VAL A 269 -7.79 -22.62 0.22
C VAL A 269 -7.42 -21.20 0.64
N VAL A 270 -8.41 -20.52 1.23
CA VAL A 270 -8.16 -19.31 2.01
C VAL A 270 -7.53 -19.70 3.34
N LEU A 271 -6.46 -19.02 3.70
CA LEU A 271 -5.65 -19.34 4.88
C LEU A 271 -6.14 -18.55 6.10
N ASN A 272 -6.20 -19.22 7.25
CA ASN A 272 -6.29 -18.60 8.57
C ASN A 272 -4.95 -18.65 9.32
N THR A 273 -3.90 -19.16 8.69
CA THR A 273 -2.57 -19.32 9.29
C THR A 273 -1.83 -17.99 9.35
N ALA A 274 -1.01 -17.86 10.39
CA ALA A 274 -0.11 -16.74 10.59
C ALA A 274 1.31 -17.23 10.89
N GLU A 275 2.30 -16.48 10.43
CA GLU A 275 3.72 -16.83 10.54
C GLU A 275 4.52 -15.58 10.92
N LEU A 276 5.51 -15.74 11.78
CA LEU A 276 6.33 -14.66 12.30
C LEU A 276 7.78 -14.83 11.84
N TYR A 277 8.32 -13.81 11.19
CA TYR A 277 9.73 -13.74 10.86
C TYR A 277 10.50 -13.04 11.97
N ASP A 278 11.55 -13.69 12.47
CA ASP A 278 12.48 -13.11 13.41
C ASP A 278 13.80 -12.74 12.71
N PRO A 279 14.13 -11.44 12.56
CA PRO A 279 15.34 -11.02 11.87
C PRO A 279 16.63 -11.42 12.62
N SER A 280 16.58 -11.61 13.94
CA SER A 280 17.75 -11.98 14.74
C SER A 280 18.19 -13.42 14.49
N THR A 281 17.24 -14.31 14.18
CA THR A 281 17.48 -15.73 13.89
C THR A 281 17.29 -16.08 12.41
N ARG A 282 16.84 -15.12 11.60
CA ARG A 282 16.50 -15.28 10.17
C ARG A 282 15.55 -16.44 9.89
N SER A 283 14.66 -16.69 10.84
CA SER A 283 13.81 -17.89 10.86
C SER A 283 12.33 -17.52 10.92
N TRP A 284 11.51 -18.37 10.32
CA TRP A 284 10.06 -18.26 10.35
C TRP A 284 9.49 -19.23 11.39
N THR A 285 8.53 -18.75 12.17
CA THR A 285 7.81 -19.54 13.17
C THR A 285 6.32 -19.50 12.86
N ALA A 286 5.70 -20.68 12.68
CA ALA A 286 4.25 -20.77 12.70
C ALA A 286 3.73 -20.44 14.10
N ILE A 287 2.75 -19.55 14.17
CA ILE A 287 2.08 -19.17 15.42
C ILE A 287 0.64 -19.67 15.41
N GLY A 288 -0.12 -19.36 16.46
CA GLY A 288 -1.55 -19.66 16.51
C GLY A 288 -2.29 -19.14 15.27
N ASN A 289 -3.33 -19.85 14.86
CA ASN A 289 -4.15 -19.47 13.71
C ASN A 289 -5.25 -18.48 14.11
N MET A 290 -5.64 -17.63 13.17
CA MET A 290 -6.90 -16.88 13.26
C MET A 290 -8.08 -17.86 13.30
N LYS A 291 -9.16 -17.46 13.95
CA LYS A 291 -10.43 -18.20 13.95
C LYS A 291 -11.03 -18.27 12.55
N TYR A 292 -10.94 -17.17 11.79
CA TYR A 292 -11.48 -17.08 10.44
C TYR A 292 -10.36 -16.95 9.40
N ALA A 293 -10.45 -17.76 8.35
CA ALA A 293 -9.61 -17.61 7.16
C ALA A 293 -9.98 -16.31 6.44
N ARG A 294 -8.98 -15.59 5.91
CA ARG A 294 -9.22 -14.31 5.22
C ARG A 294 -8.16 -14.02 4.17
N LEU A 295 -8.61 -13.57 2.99
CA LEU A 295 -7.78 -12.85 2.01
C LEU A 295 -8.40 -11.48 1.71
N LEU A 296 -7.62 -10.53 1.17
CA LEU A 296 -8.10 -9.17 0.88
C LEU A 296 -8.66 -8.44 2.11
N HIS A 297 -8.18 -8.83 3.30
CA HIS A 297 -8.38 -8.14 4.56
C HIS A 297 -7.33 -7.05 4.75
N THR A 298 -7.53 -6.20 5.75
CA THR A 298 -6.52 -5.24 6.20
C THR A 298 -5.94 -5.68 7.55
N ALA A 299 -4.68 -5.34 7.80
CA ALA A 299 -4.03 -5.51 9.09
C ALA A 299 -3.47 -4.16 9.55
N SER A 300 -3.78 -3.77 10.78
CA SER A 300 -3.35 -2.50 11.39
C SER A 300 -2.56 -2.79 12.66
N VAL A 301 -1.31 -2.32 12.74
CA VAL A 301 -0.54 -2.33 13.98
C VAL A 301 -1.05 -1.20 14.87
N LEU A 302 -1.52 -1.53 16.07
CA LEU A 302 -2.08 -0.60 17.03
C LEU A 302 -0.98 0.01 17.90
N SER A 303 -1.32 1.08 18.63
CA SER A 303 -0.39 1.79 19.52
C SER A 303 0.14 0.93 20.67
N ASP A 304 -0.60 -0.10 21.08
CA ASP A 304 -0.19 -1.08 22.09
C ASP A 304 0.62 -2.25 21.51
N GLY A 305 0.93 -2.21 20.21
CA GLY A 305 1.69 -3.24 19.49
C GLY A 305 0.87 -4.43 19.01
N LYS A 306 -0.43 -4.53 19.34
CA LYS A 306 -1.30 -5.58 18.79
C LYS A 306 -1.55 -5.36 17.30
N VAL A 307 -1.93 -6.42 16.58
CA VAL A 307 -2.32 -6.32 15.17
C VAL A 307 -3.79 -6.64 15.01
N LEU A 308 -4.57 -5.64 14.58
CA LEU A 308 -5.98 -5.79 14.24
C LEU A 308 -6.13 -6.24 12.80
N VAL A 309 -6.71 -7.42 12.56
CA VAL A 309 -7.10 -7.89 11.22
C VAL A 309 -8.62 -7.76 11.04
N THR A 310 -9.06 -7.19 9.92
CA THR A 310 -10.48 -6.85 9.72
C THR A 310 -11.00 -7.27 8.35
N GLY A 311 -12.19 -7.86 8.34
CA GLY A 311 -12.92 -8.25 7.13
C GLY A 311 -12.17 -9.25 6.25
N GLY A 312 -12.34 -9.10 4.94
CA GLY A 312 -11.78 -9.98 3.91
C GLY A 312 -12.77 -11.04 3.42
N ASN A 313 -12.36 -11.77 2.39
CA ASN A 313 -13.07 -12.93 1.88
C ASN A 313 -12.65 -14.19 2.65
N GLY A 314 -13.61 -14.83 3.34
CA GLY A 314 -13.41 -16.06 4.10
C GLY A 314 -13.73 -17.34 3.32
N ASN A 315 -13.60 -17.30 1.99
CA ASN A 315 -13.98 -18.33 1.02
C ASN A 315 -15.49 -18.43 0.76
N THR A 316 -16.27 -18.75 1.79
CA THR A 316 -17.73 -18.95 1.66
C THR A 316 -18.52 -17.67 1.87
N VAL A 317 -18.01 -16.76 2.68
CA VAL A 317 -18.66 -15.50 3.05
C VAL A 317 -17.66 -14.36 3.08
N ILE A 318 -18.15 -13.15 2.82
CA ILE A 318 -17.40 -11.94 3.13
C ILE A 318 -17.51 -11.68 4.63
N LEU A 319 -16.40 -11.40 5.27
CA LEU A 319 -16.33 -11.26 6.71
C LEU A 319 -16.60 -9.82 7.15
N ASN A 320 -17.36 -9.69 8.24
CA ASN A 320 -17.41 -8.48 9.07
C ASN A 320 -16.61 -8.66 10.37
N SER A 321 -16.03 -9.83 10.60
CA SER A 321 -15.30 -10.14 11.82
C SER A 321 -13.92 -9.49 11.86
N ALA A 322 -13.51 -9.18 13.08
CA ALA A 322 -12.17 -8.71 13.39
C ALA A 322 -11.51 -9.58 14.46
N GLU A 323 -10.19 -9.68 14.39
CA GLU A 323 -9.37 -10.42 15.36
C GLU A 323 -8.13 -9.60 15.70
N LEU A 324 -7.64 -9.77 16.93
CA LEU A 324 -6.42 -9.16 17.42
C LEU A 324 -5.35 -10.24 17.59
N TYR A 325 -4.16 -10.00 17.05
CA TYR A 325 -2.95 -10.71 17.43
C TYR A 325 -2.25 -9.94 18.54
N ASP A 326 -1.95 -10.63 19.64
CA ASP A 326 -1.13 -10.11 20.73
C ASP A 326 0.29 -10.71 20.64
N PRO A 327 1.32 -9.90 20.32
CA PRO A 327 2.69 -10.39 20.23
C PRO A 327 3.26 -10.90 21.57
N SER A 328 2.76 -10.43 22.70
CA SER A 328 3.26 -10.80 24.03
C SER A 328 2.86 -12.22 24.43
N THR A 329 1.66 -12.64 24.03
CA THR A 329 1.13 -13.99 24.28
C THR A 329 1.21 -14.89 23.04
N ARG A 330 1.52 -14.33 21.87
CA ARG A 330 1.53 -15.00 20.56
C ARG A 330 0.19 -15.68 20.23
N SER A 331 -0.91 -15.06 20.63
CA SER A 331 -2.25 -15.61 20.48
C SER A 331 -3.19 -14.68 19.74
N TRP A 332 -4.21 -15.26 19.12
CA TRP A 332 -5.32 -14.54 18.50
C TRP A 332 -6.53 -14.50 19.42
N THR A 333 -7.21 -13.36 19.43
CA THR A 333 -8.50 -13.19 20.12
C THR A 333 -9.50 -12.50 19.19
N THR A 334 -10.74 -13.00 19.15
CA THR A 334 -11.83 -12.30 18.45
C THR A 334 -12.21 -11.02 19.19
N THR A 335 -12.48 -9.95 18.46
CA THR A 335 -12.97 -8.68 19.01
C THR A 335 -14.35 -8.35 18.42
N GLY A 336 -14.89 -7.15 18.65
CA GLY A 336 -16.15 -6.71 18.06
C GLY A 336 -16.20 -6.88 16.54
N ASN A 337 -17.40 -7.05 15.99
CA ASN A 337 -17.63 -7.16 14.55
C ASN A 337 -18.05 -5.82 13.95
N MET A 338 -17.62 -5.57 12.72
CA MET A 338 -18.16 -4.47 11.90
C MET A 338 -19.65 -4.71 11.62
N ASN A 339 -20.41 -3.65 11.42
CA ASN A 339 -21.81 -3.74 10.97
C ASN A 339 -21.89 -4.27 9.54
N TYR A 340 -20.90 -3.96 8.70
CA TYR A 340 -20.85 -4.41 7.32
C TYR A 340 -19.69 -5.36 7.05
N ALA A 341 -20.00 -6.49 6.41
CA ALA A 341 -19.00 -7.35 5.82
C ALA A 341 -18.32 -6.64 4.65
N ARG A 342 -17.00 -6.77 4.53
CA ARG A 342 -16.25 -6.06 3.50
C ARG A 342 -14.95 -6.76 3.13
N LEU A 343 -14.63 -6.75 1.85
CA LEU A 343 -13.29 -6.99 1.31
C LEU A 343 -12.88 -5.82 0.40
N PHE A 344 -11.60 -5.69 0.06
CA PHE A 344 -11.06 -4.55 -0.70
C PHE A 344 -11.32 -3.17 -0.03
N HIS A 345 -11.61 -3.14 1.27
CA HIS A 345 -11.69 -1.91 2.05
C HIS A 345 -10.29 -1.40 2.40
N THR A 346 -10.23 -0.23 3.00
CA THR A 346 -9.00 0.30 3.60
C THR A 346 -9.19 0.46 5.11
N ALA A 347 -8.07 0.41 5.85
CA ALA A 347 -7.99 0.72 7.27
C ALA A 347 -6.92 1.78 7.50
N SER A 348 -7.23 2.85 8.25
CA SER A 348 -6.27 3.85 8.73
C SER A 348 -6.20 3.80 10.24
N VAL A 349 -5.02 3.64 10.81
CA VAL A 349 -4.80 3.96 12.23
C VAL A 349 -4.76 5.49 12.34
N LEU A 350 -5.60 6.04 13.21
CA LEU A 350 -5.70 7.46 13.48
C LEU A 350 -4.82 7.86 14.67
N PHE A 351 -4.59 9.16 14.84
CA PHE A 351 -3.71 9.66 15.91
C PHE A 351 -4.22 9.38 17.33
N ASP A 352 -5.53 9.23 17.49
CA ASP A 352 -6.15 8.82 18.76
C ASP A 352 -6.06 7.30 19.01
N GLY A 353 -5.44 6.54 18.09
CA GLY A 353 -5.28 5.09 18.17
C GLY A 353 -6.47 4.29 17.62
N THR A 354 -7.57 4.94 17.25
CA THR A 354 -8.70 4.25 16.61
C THR A 354 -8.36 3.83 15.17
N VAL A 355 -9.08 2.85 14.63
CA VAL A 355 -8.88 2.39 13.24
C VAL A 355 -10.11 2.70 12.40
N LEU A 356 -9.98 3.64 11.48
CA LEU A 356 -11.01 3.96 10.50
C LEU A 356 -11.00 2.94 9.36
N VAL A 357 -12.09 2.19 9.23
CA VAL A 357 -12.34 1.30 8.10
C VAL A 357 -13.39 1.90 7.18
N THR A 358 -13.08 1.99 5.88
CA THR A 358 -13.96 2.66 4.90
C THR A 358 -14.15 1.84 3.64
N GLY A 359 -15.37 1.81 3.14
CA GLY A 359 -15.70 1.20 1.86
C GLY A 359 -15.53 -0.32 1.83
N GLY A 360 -15.16 -0.85 0.67
CA GLY A 360 -15.10 -2.27 0.36
C GLY A 360 -16.33 -2.76 -0.39
N ASN A 361 -16.34 -4.06 -0.65
CA ASN A 361 -17.44 -4.77 -1.30
C ASN A 361 -17.95 -5.87 -0.38
N ASN A 362 -19.27 -5.96 -0.22
CA ASN A 362 -19.94 -6.91 0.67
C ASN A 362 -20.57 -8.09 -0.07
N SER A 363 -20.16 -8.35 -1.31
CA SER A 363 -20.74 -9.26 -2.33
C SER A 363 -21.98 -8.75 -3.07
N THR A 364 -22.78 -7.86 -2.46
CA THR A 364 -23.99 -7.32 -3.09
C THR A 364 -23.80 -5.93 -3.67
N GLU A 365 -22.97 -5.11 -3.05
CA GLU A 365 -22.72 -3.72 -3.46
C GLU A 365 -21.31 -3.26 -3.07
N ILE A 366 -20.93 -2.11 -3.63
CA ILE A 366 -19.77 -1.36 -3.16
C ILE A 366 -20.26 -0.44 -2.05
N LEU A 367 -19.60 -0.51 -0.89
CA LEU A 367 -20.01 0.20 0.31
C LEU A 367 -19.55 1.66 0.25
N ASN A 368 -20.43 2.55 0.70
CA ASN A 368 -20.07 3.90 1.14
C ASN A 368 -20.10 4.02 2.67
N SER A 369 -20.02 2.90 3.39
CA SER A 369 -19.99 2.92 4.85
C SER A 369 -18.58 3.12 5.41
N ALA A 370 -18.49 3.79 6.54
CA ALA A 370 -17.28 3.87 7.36
C ALA A 370 -17.59 3.50 8.81
N GLU A 371 -16.63 2.85 9.48
CA GLU A 371 -16.74 2.43 10.87
C GLU A 371 -15.38 2.64 11.57
N LEU A 372 -15.41 2.98 12.85
CA LEU A 372 -14.21 3.13 13.67
C LEU A 372 -14.08 1.93 14.61
N TYR A 373 -12.92 1.30 14.65
CA TYR A 373 -12.59 0.39 15.74
C TYR A 373 -11.92 1.18 16.86
N ASP A 374 -12.44 1.06 18.08
CA ASP A 374 -11.85 1.62 19.28
C ASP A 374 -11.17 0.50 20.09
N PRO A 375 -9.83 0.46 20.13
CA PRO A 375 -9.08 -0.55 20.88
C PRO A 375 -9.35 -0.53 22.38
N SER A 376 -9.73 0.62 22.96
CA SER A 376 -9.92 0.75 24.41
C SER A 376 -11.14 -0.04 24.93
N ILE A 377 -12.14 -0.23 24.06
CA ILE A 377 -13.34 -1.02 24.35
C ILE A 377 -13.39 -2.33 23.54
N GLY A 378 -12.46 -2.53 22.61
CA GLY A 378 -12.42 -3.69 21.74
C GLY A 378 -13.67 -3.84 20.86
N ASN A 379 -14.21 -2.74 20.35
CA ASN A 379 -15.46 -2.75 19.60
C ASN A 379 -15.54 -1.65 18.52
N TRP A 380 -16.54 -1.77 17.65
CA TRP A 380 -16.80 -0.85 16.55
C TRP A 380 -17.81 0.23 16.91
N ILE A 381 -17.54 1.44 16.46
CA ILE A 381 -18.36 2.63 16.63
C ILE A 381 -18.78 3.11 15.24
N THR A 382 -20.04 3.50 15.11
CA THR A 382 -20.54 4.11 13.88
C THR A 382 -19.95 5.51 13.71
N THR A 383 -19.61 5.87 12.49
CA THR A 383 -19.17 7.21 12.13
C THR A 383 -19.93 7.69 10.89
N GLY A 384 -19.79 8.96 10.53
CA GLY A 384 -20.31 9.46 9.27
C GLY A 384 -19.81 8.64 8.08
N ASN A 385 -20.64 8.56 7.05
CA ASN A 385 -20.37 7.78 5.85
C ASN A 385 -19.83 8.67 4.72
N PRO A 386 -18.88 8.18 3.91
CA PRO A 386 -18.52 8.85 2.67
C PRO A 386 -19.70 9.02 1.71
N ASN A 387 -19.66 10.08 0.91
CA ASN A 387 -20.71 10.38 -0.07
C ASN A 387 -20.71 9.36 -1.21
N ASN A 388 -19.53 8.94 -1.65
CA ASN A 388 -19.36 7.95 -2.71
C ASN A 388 -18.89 6.61 -2.17
N ALA A 389 -19.57 5.55 -2.62
CA ALA A 389 -19.15 4.17 -2.42
C ALA A 389 -17.74 3.96 -2.98
N ARG A 390 -16.92 3.11 -2.33
CA ARG A 390 -15.51 2.93 -2.70
C ARG A 390 -14.94 1.55 -2.36
N MET A 391 -13.97 1.06 -3.12
CA MET A 391 -13.19 -0.16 -2.86
C MET A 391 -11.81 -0.10 -3.55
N SER A 392 -10.94 -1.09 -3.30
CA SER A 392 -9.64 -1.28 -3.97
C SER A 392 -8.75 -0.03 -3.88
N HIS A 393 -8.44 0.40 -2.67
CA HIS A 393 -7.65 1.59 -2.41
C HIS A 393 -6.17 1.32 -2.73
N THR A 394 -5.49 2.28 -3.33
CA THR A 394 -4.02 2.29 -3.49
C THR A 394 -3.43 3.27 -2.46
N THR A 395 -2.14 3.11 -2.14
CA THR A 395 -1.39 4.08 -1.32
C THR A 395 -0.76 5.12 -2.21
#